data_AF-A0AAU8DEW0-F1
#
_entry.id   AF-A0AAU8DEW0-F1
#
_cell.length_a   1.000
_cell.length_b   1.000
_cell.length_c   1.000
_cell.angle_alpha   90.00
_cell.angle_beta   90.00
_cell.angle_gamma   90.00
#
_symmetry.space_group_name_H-M   'P 1'
#
loop_
_entity.id
_entity.type
_entity.pdbx_description
1 polymer ?
#
loop_
_entity_poly.entity_id
_entity_poly.type
_entity_poly.pdbx_seq_one_letter_code
_entity_poly.pdbx_strand_id
1 'polypeptide(L)'
;MKTLRVSEGFTLANICTVAATRFSENAAVFRQLVDQKPDTGFSLTPTGEAARQLAEQFEHQAAEATKLAEIFSDAEPFEVKYESA
;
A
#
# COMPACT_ATOMS: atom_id res chain seq x y z
N MET A 1 -25.11 -9.09 -26.96
CA MET A 1 -23.80 -8.48 -26.70
C MET A 1 -23.97 -7.26 -25.81
N LYS A 2 -23.42 -7.27 -24.59
CA LYS A 2 -23.42 -6.12 -23.68
C LYS A 2 -22.00 -5.55 -23.59
N THR A 3 -21.90 -4.24 -23.38
CA THR A 3 -20.62 -3.53 -23.24
C THR A 3 -20.55 -2.93 -21.84
N LEU A 4 -19.55 -3.32 -21.05
CA LEU A 4 -19.23 -2.67 -19.78
C LEU A 4 -18.10 -1.66 -20.04
N ARG A 5 -18.32 -0.39 -19.73
CA ARG A 5 -17.26 0.61 -19.72
C ARG A 5 -16.65 0.65 -18.32
N VAL A 6 -15.39 0.26 -18.20
CA VAL A 6 -14.66 0.27 -16.93
C VAL A 6 -13.97 1.63 -16.81
N SER A 7 -14.47 2.50 -15.94
CA SER A 7 -13.87 3.82 -15.66
C SER A 7 -13.31 3.92 -14.23
N GLU A 8 -12.90 2.78 -13.66
CA GLU A 8 -12.49 2.68 -12.25
C GLU A 8 -11.01 3.02 -11.99
N GLY A 9 -10.24 3.39 -13.03
CA GLY A 9 -8.82 3.73 -12.91
C GLY A 9 -8.55 4.79 -11.84
N PHE A 10 -9.31 5.88 -11.82
CA PHE A 10 -9.19 6.92 -10.79
C PHE A 10 -9.51 6.42 -9.37
N THR A 11 -10.48 5.50 -9.22
CA THR A 11 -10.80 4.91 -7.91
C THR A 11 -9.64 4.04 -7.42
N LEU A 12 -9.07 3.21 -8.28
CA LEU A 12 -7.90 2.38 -7.95
C LEU A 12 -6.67 3.24 -7.65
N ALA A 13 -6.44 4.29 -8.43
CA ALA A 13 -5.36 5.26 -8.18
C ALA A 13 -5.47 5.91 -6.80
N ASN A 14 -6.68 6.32 -6.41
CA ASN A 14 -6.96 6.89 -5.09
C ASN A 14 -6.73 5.88 -3.96
N ILE A 15 -7.18 4.63 -4.13
CA ILE A 15 -6.94 3.56 -3.15
C ILE A 15 -5.44 3.33 -2.97
N CYS A 16 -4.68 3.22 -4.06
CA CYS A 16 -3.23 3.03 -4.03
C CYS A 16 -2.51 4.22 -3.38
N THR A 17 -2.95 5.46 -3.65
CA THR A 17 -2.38 6.68 -3.03
C THR A 17 -2.58 6.68 -1.51
N VAL A 18 -3.78 6.33 -1.04
CA VAL A 18 -4.07 6.22 0.40
C VAL A 18 -3.26 5.08 1.03
N ALA A 19 -3.16 3.94 0.36
CA ALA A 19 -2.35 2.82 0.83
C ALA A 19 -0.87 3.21 0.98
N ALA A 20 -0.29 3.87 -0.03
CA ALA A 20 1.09 4.36 0.01
C ALA A 20 1.34 5.25 1.22
N THR A 21 0.42 6.19 1.47
CA THR A 21 0.48 7.10 2.62
C THR A 21 0.48 6.33 3.94
N ARG A 22 -0.43 5.37 4.12
CA ARG A 22 -0.51 4.55 5.34
C ARG A 22 0.72 3.68 5.56
N PHE A 23 1.27 3.12 4.50
CA PHE A 23 2.51 2.36 4.59
C PHE A 23 3.69 3.24 4.99
N SER A 24 3.83 4.44 4.42
CA SER A 24 4.87 5.39 4.84
C SER A 24 4.72 5.83 6.30
N GLU A 25 3.50 6.09 6.76
CA GLU A 25 3.24 6.41 8.17
C GLU A 25 3.65 5.27 9.11
N ASN A 26 3.27 4.02 8.78
CA ASN A 26 3.65 2.84 9.56
C ASN A 26 5.17 2.63 9.56
N ALA A 27 5.83 2.78 8.42
CA ALA A 27 7.28 2.70 8.34
C ALA A 27 7.94 3.72 9.30
N ALA A 28 7.48 4.97 9.30
CA ALA A 28 7.99 6.00 10.20
C ALA A 28 7.81 5.62 11.68
N VAL A 29 6.67 5.02 12.06
CA VAL A 29 6.46 4.50 13.42
C VAL A 29 7.49 3.42 13.74
N PHE A 30 7.68 2.43 12.88
CA PHE A 30 8.65 1.36 13.14
C PHE A 30 10.09 1.86 13.17
N ARG A 31 10.46 2.87 12.36
CA ARG A 31 11.78 3.52 12.42
C ARG A 31 12.06 4.10 13.80
N GLN A 32 11.06 4.70 14.46
CA GLN A 32 11.20 5.22 15.82
C GLN A 32 11.39 4.11 16.87
N LEU A 33 10.92 2.89 16.59
CA LEU A 33 11.02 1.74 17.48
C LEU A 33 12.35 0.98 17.35
N VAL A 34 13.17 1.27 16.33
CA VAL A 34 14.46 0.60 16.10
C VAL A 34 15.40 0.81 17.29
N ASP A 35 15.51 2.04 17.79
CA ASP A 35 16.43 2.37 18.89
C ASP A 35 15.81 2.14 20.27
N GLN A 36 14.56 1.70 20.34
CA GLN A 36 13.91 1.40 21.61
C GLN A 36 14.41 0.07 22.16
N LYS A 37 14.74 0.06 23.45
CA LYS A 37 15.00 -1.20 24.17
C LYS A 37 13.67 -1.88 24.46
N PRO A 38 13.56 -3.20 24.22
CA PRO A 38 12.40 -3.94 24.65
C PRO A 38 12.26 -3.82 26.17
N ASP A 39 11.04 -3.54 26.61
CA ASP A 39 10.73 -3.42 28.03
C ASP A 39 11.03 -4.75 28.74
N THR A 40 11.34 -4.73 30.04
CA THR A 40 11.84 -5.92 30.77
C THR A 40 10.78 -7.02 31.02
N GLY A 41 9.62 -6.92 30.37
CA GLY A 41 8.52 -7.89 30.43
C GLY A 41 8.20 -8.49 29.05
N PHE A 42 7.15 -9.30 28.97
CA PHE A 42 6.64 -9.77 27.69
C PHE A 42 6.02 -8.60 26.92
N SER A 43 6.64 -8.19 25.80
CA SER A 43 6.13 -7.15 24.92
C SER A 43 5.88 -7.71 23.53
N LEU A 44 4.69 -7.45 22.98
CA LEU A 44 4.35 -7.74 21.58
C LEU A 44 4.77 -6.60 20.64
N THR A 45 5.33 -5.51 21.18
CA THR A 45 5.77 -4.37 20.38
C THR A 45 7.12 -4.71 19.74
N PRO A 46 7.22 -4.75 18.40
CA PRO A 46 8.50 -5.02 17.75
C PRO A 46 9.43 -3.81 17.98
N THR A 47 10.66 -4.11 18.35
CA THR A 47 11.74 -3.13 18.58
C THR A 47 13.02 -3.64 17.92
N GLY A 48 14.06 -2.81 17.86
CA GLY A 48 15.35 -3.23 17.33
C GLY A 48 15.27 -3.73 15.89
N GLU A 49 15.86 -4.89 15.66
CA GLU A 49 15.94 -5.54 14.36
C GLU A 49 14.55 -5.87 13.76
N ALA A 50 13.60 -6.31 14.59
CA ALA A 50 12.25 -6.63 14.11
C ALA A 50 11.52 -5.38 13.62
N ALA A 51 11.66 -4.25 14.35
CA ALA A 51 11.12 -2.97 13.92
C ALA A 51 11.79 -2.48 12.63
N ARG A 52 13.11 -2.67 12.49
CA ARG A 52 13.85 -2.30 11.29
C ARG A 52 13.33 -3.04 10.05
N GLN A 53 13.15 -4.36 10.15
CA GLN A 53 12.63 -5.18 9.06
C GLN A 53 11.21 -4.78 8.66
N LEU A 54 10.33 -4.53 9.64
CA LEU A 54 8.97 -4.06 9.37
C LEU A 54 8.97 -2.68 8.69
N ALA A 55 9.83 -1.76 9.14
CA ALA A 55 9.96 -0.45 8.50
C ALA A 55 10.35 -0.58 7.02
N GLU A 56 11.35 -1.41 6.71
CA GLU A 56 11.82 -1.66 5.34
C GLU A 56 10.72 -2.28 4.45
N GLN A 57 9.94 -3.23 5.00
CA GLN A 57 8.82 -3.82 4.28
C GLN A 57 7.72 -2.79 3.96
N PHE A 58 7.36 -1.95 4.94
CA PHE A 58 6.37 -0.90 4.74
C PHE A 58 6.86 0.18 3.77
N GLU A 59 8.14 0.54 3.78
CA GLU A 59 8.74 1.44 2.78
C GLU A 59 8.64 0.86 1.37
N HIS A 60 8.92 -0.45 1.21
CA HIS A 60 8.79 -1.13 -0.07
C HIS A 60 7.34 -1.14 -0.57
N GLN A 61 6.39 -1.48 0.32
CA GLN A 61 4.95 -1.48 0.00
C GLN A 61 4.45 -0.07 -0.35
N ALA A 62 4.95 0.97 0.32
CA ALA A 62 4.63 2.35 -0.03
C ALA A 62 5.11 2.69 -1.43
N ALA A 63 6.35 2.32 -1.77
CA ALA A 63 6.91 2.57 -3.11
C ALA A 63 6.15 1.81 -4.21
N GLU A 64 5.75 0.57 -3.97
CA GLU A 64 4.93 -0.20 -4.91
C GLU A 64 3.52 0.39 -5.08
N ALA A 65 2.87 0.78 -3.98
CA ALA A 65 1.56 1.40 -4.03
C ALA A 65 1.59 2.75 -4.78
N THR A 66 2.64 3.55 -4.62
CA THR A 66 2.84 4.78 -5.41
C THR A 66 2.94 4.48 -6.90
N LYS A 67 3.75 3.49 -7.30
CA LYS A 67 3.86 3.09 -8.72
C LYS A 67 2.53 2.60 -9.29
N LEU A 68 1.76 1.85 -8.51
CA LEU A 68 0.42 1.40 -8.93
C LEU A 68 -0.55 2.58 -9.06
N ALA A 69 -0.47 3.57 -8.16
CA ALA A 69 -1.29 4.77 -8.24
C ALA A 69 -1.02 5.53 -9.56
N GLU A 70 0.24 5.67 -9.95
CA GLU A 70 0.66 6.29 -11.22
C GLU A 70 0.12 5.51 -12.44
N ILE A 71 0.23 4.18 -12.42
CA ILE A 71 -0.32 3.33 -13.51
C ILE A 71 -1.83 3.53 -13.64
N PHE A 72 -2.56 3.59 -12.52
CA PHE A 72 -4.01 3.72 -12.54
C PHE A 72 -4.49 5.16 -12.80
N SER A 73 -3.71 6.19 -12.48
CA SER A 73 -4.06 7.58 -12.82
C SER A 73 -4.01 7.83 -14.32
N ASP A 74 -3.13 7.12 -15.01
CA ASP A 74 -2.94 7.23 -16.46
C ASP A 74 -3.75 6.19 -17.25
N ALA A 75 -4.50 5.32 -16.56
CA ALA A 75 -5.25 4.26 -17.20
C ALA A 75 -6.45 4.82 -17.99
N GLU A 76 -6.42 4.63 -19.31
CA GLU A 76 -7.57 4.93 -20.16
C GLU A 76 -8.73 3.96 -19.86
N PRO A 77 -9.98 4.44 -19.86
CA PRO A 77 -11.14 3.57 -19.75
C PRO A 77 -11.16 2.58 -20.91
N PHE A 78 -11.38 1.30 -20.60
CA PHE A 78 -11.54 0.26 -21.62
C PHE A 78 -12.94 -0.35 -21.58
N GLU A 79 -13.37 -0.89 -22.72
CA GLU A 79 -14.67 -1.52 -22.89
C GLU A 79 -14.51 -3.04 -22.97
N VAL A 80 -15.26 -3.76 -22.13
CA VAL A 80 -15.34 -5.21 -22.21
C VAL A 80 -16.67 -5.59 -22.84
N LYS A 81 -16.61 -6.30 -23.96
CA LYS A 81 -17.76 -6.92 -24.61
C LYS A 81 -17.93 -8.34 -24.08
N TYR A 82 -19.14 -8.66 -23.62
CA TYR A 82 -19.46 -10.00 -23.14
C TYR A 82 -20.85 -10.43 -23.58
N GLU A 83 -21.05 -11.74 -23.64
CA GLU A 83 -22.36 -12.37 -23.80
C GLU A 83 -22.85 -12.80 -22.42
N SER A 84 -24.00 -12.27 -22.00
CA SER A 84 -24.71 -12.80 -20.84
C SER A 84 -25.34 -14.13 -21.24
N ALA A 85 -25.05 -15.18 -20.49
CA ALA A 85 -25.68 -16.50 -20.61
C ALA A 85 -27.21 -16.43 -20.46
#